data_AF-A0A9W6PW38-F1
#
_entry.id   AF-A0A9W6PW38-F1
#
_cell.length_a   1.000
_cell.length_b   1.000
_cell.length_c   1.000
_cell.angle_alpha   90.00
_cell.angle_beta   90.00
_cell.angle_gamma   90.00
#
_symmetry.space_group_name_H-M   'P 1'
#
loop_
_entity.id
_entity.type
_entity.pdbx_description
1 polymer ?
#
loop_
_entity_poly.entity_id
_entity_poly.type
_entity_poly.pdbx_seq_one_letter_code
_entity_poly.pdbx_strand_id
1 'polypeptide(L)'
;MHALIIGGGIGGLAAAIALHRHGWQVRVLEQAPAFTEVGAGLSIQPNALRALAALGLGGRVRAHAVADAPVGVRRADGTWLIRNDVDRLIRRHGPWLALHRADLLALLHQALPPDALRPGVQAHQVRPDGTVTHTDGTCAADVVVGEDDVQWAPRSEDVRLFCLERLVTRLAGGRPPGAV
;
A
#
# COMPACT_ATOMS: atom_id res chain seq x y z
N MET A 1 2.64 -10.14 -19.10
CA MET A 1 2.82 -10.59 -17.71
C MET A 1 1.60 -10.15 -16.90
N HIS A 2 1.04 -11.08 -16.13
CA HIS A 2 -0.16 -10.92 -15.30
C HIS A 2 0.23 -10.96 -13.83
N ALA A 3 -0.25 -10.00 -13.06
CA ALA A 3 -0.10 -9.97 -11.61
C ALA A 3 -1.47 -10.05 -10.94
N LEU A 4 -1.58 -10.91 -9.94
CA LEU A 4 -2.73 -10.97 -9.06
C LEU A 4 -2.36 -10.42 -7.69
N ILE A 5 -3.15 -9.48 -7.20
CA ILE A 5 -3.03 -8.91 -5.87
C ILE A 5 -4.21 -9.40 -5.04
N ILE A 6 -3.93 -9.94 -3.86
CA ILE A 6 -4.93 -10.38 -2.90
C ILE A 6 -4.93 -9.39 -1.74
N GLY A 7 -6.03 -8.65 -1.61
CA GLY A 7 -6.20 -7.55 -0.67
C GLY A 7 -6.26 -6.20 -1.39
N GLY A 8 -7.35 -5.46 -1.15
CA GLY A 8 -7.66 -4.13 -1.65
C GLY A 8 -7.30 -2.99 -0.69
N GLY A 9 -6.48 -3.28 0.32
CA GLY A 9 -5.95 -2.27 1.24
C GLY A 9 -4.91 -1.35 0.60
N ILE A 10 -4.40 -0.40 1.40
CA ILE A 10 -3.37 0.57 0.96
C ILE A 10 -2.14 -0.14 0.37
N GLY A 11 -1.69 -1.21 1.03
CA GLY A 11 -0.57 -2.02 0.58
C GLY A 11 -0.84 -2.66 -0.78
N GLY A 12 -1.88 -3.50 -0.87
CA GLY A 12 -2.25 -4.16 -2.12
C GLY A 12 -2.43 -3.20 -3.29
N LEU A 13 -3.16 -2.10 -3.10
CA LEU A 13 -3.34 -1.09 -4.15
C LEU A 13 -2.03 -0.40 -4.54
N ALA A 14 -1.14 -0.10 -3.59
CA ALA A 14 0.18 0.45 -3.90
C ALA A 14 1.05 -0.51 -4.74
N ALA A 15 1.03 -1.80 -4.43
CA ALA A 15 1.71 -2.83 -5.22
C ALA A 15 1.11 -2.96 -6.62
N ALA A 16 -0.23 -2.95 -6.70
CA ALA A 16 -0.95 -2.99 -7.97
C ALA A 16 -0.56 -1.82 -8.88
N ILE A 17 -0.53 -0.59 -8.35
CA ILE A 17 -0.13 0.61 -9.09
C ILE A 17 1.32 0.49 -9.55
N ALA A 18 2.23 0.02 -8.70
CA ALA A 18 3.63 -0.15 -9.07
C ALA A 18 3.78 -1.11 -10.26
N LEU A 19 3.13 -2.27 -10.23
CA LEU A 19 3.18 -3.26 -11.31
C LEU A 19 2.49 -2.77 -12.59
N HIS A 20 1.33 -2.13 -12.45
CA HIS A 20 0.60 -1.56 -13.58
C HIS A 20 1.44 -0.51 -14.33
N ARG A 21 2.14 0.36 -13.60
CA ARG A 21 3.07 1.35 -14.16
C ARG A 21 4.26 0.74 -14.90
N HIS A 22 4.60 -0.52 -14.61
CA HIS A 22 5.63 -1.29 -15.31
C HIS A 22 5.07 -2.14 -16.46
N GLY A 23 3.83 -1.89 -16.89
CA GLY A 23 3.21 -2.57 -18.04
C GLY A 23 2.63 -3.94 -17.71
N TRP A 24 2.49 -4.31 -16.44
CA TRP A 24 1.82 -5.55 -16.05
C TRP A 24 0.31 -5.39 -16.15
N GLN A 25 -0.37 -6.46 -16.56
CA GLN A 25 -1.82 -6.57 -16.43
C GLN A 25 -2.12 -7.00 -15.01
N VAL A 26 -2.75 -6.13 -14.23
CA VAL A 26 -2.96 -6.33 -12.79
C VAL A 26 -4.43 -6.59 -12.51
N ARG A 27 -4.71 -7.53 -11.59
CA ARG A 27 -6.02 -7.72 -10.98
C ARG A 27 -5.89 -7.70 -9.46
N VAL A 28 -6.79 -6.99 -8.79
CA VAL A 28 -6.86 -6.89 -7.32
C VAL A 28 -8.14 -7.56 -6.86
N LEU A 29 -8.02 -8.58 -6.02
CA LEU A 29 -9.13 -9.25 -5.36
C LEU A 29 -9.29 -8.67 -3.96
N GLU A 30 -10.49 -8.24 -3.61
CA GLU A 30 -10.84 -7.75 -2.28
C GLU A 30 -12.06 -8.51 -1.78
N GLN A 31 -11.99 -9.06 -0.56
CA GLN A 31 -13.08 -9.83 0.03
C GLN A 31 -14.28 -8.94 0.41
N ALA A 32 -14.03 -7.70 0.80
CA ALA A 32 -15.07 -6.73 1.10
C ALA A 32 -15.89 -6.40 -0.17
N PRO A 33 -17.21 -6.18 -0.04
CA PRO A 33 -18.07 -5.91 -1.19
C PRO A 33 -17.77 -4.56 -1.87
N ALA A 34 -16.96 -3.71 -1.25
CA ALA A 34 -16.47 -2.47 -1.83
C ALA A 34 -15.09 -2.10 -1.26
N PHE A 35 -14.32 -1.34 -2.04
CA PHE A 35 -13.07 -0.72 -1.61
C PHE A 35 -13.35 0.52 -0.77
N THR A 36 -13.91 0.32 0.42
CA THR A 36 -14.37 1.40 1.31
C THR A 36 -13.90 1.16 2.73
N GLU A 37 -13.60 2.23 3.43
CA GLU A 37 -13.06 2.18 4.79
C GLU A 37 -13.64 3.27 5.68
N VAL A 38 -13.67 3.00 6.99
CA VAL A 38 -14.20 3.93 7.98
C VAL A 38 -13.14 5.00 8.31
N GLY A 39 -13.55 6.26 8.24
CA GLY A 39 -12.67 7.43 8.26
C GLY A 39 -11.93 7.65 9.58
N ALA A 40 -10.72 7.10 9.69
CA ALA A 40 -9.71 7.55 10.63
C ALA A 40 -8.69 8.48 9.94
N GLY A 41 -8.09 9.40 10.70
CA GLY A 41 -6.94 10.18 10.24
C GLY A 41 -5.67 9.32 10.18
N LEU A 42 -4.89 9.45 9.11
CA LEU A 42 -3.58 8.83 8.96
C LEU A 42 -2.49 9.89 8.96
N SER A 43 -1.44 9.68 9.77
CA SER A 43 -0.20 10.42 9.65
C SER A 43 0.71 9.73 8.61
N ILE A 44 0.99 10.44 7.52
CA ILE A 44 1.86 9.98 6.44
C ILE A 44 3.26 10.54 6.66
N GLN A 45 4.15 9.62 6.98
CA GLN A 45 5.54 9.91 7.24
C GLN A 45 6.30 10.26 5.94
N PRO A 46 7.44 10.97 6.04
CA PRO A 46 8.16 11.42 4.85
C PRO A 46 8.62 10.30 3.90
N ASN A 47 8.92 9.11 4.42
CA ASN A 47 9.22 7.93 3.60
C ASN A 47 8.01 7.46 2.78
N ALA A 48 6.82 7.40 3.38
CA ALA A 48 5.59 7.06 2.69
C ALA A 48 5.22 8.11 1.63
N LEU A 49 5.45 9.41 1.91
CA LEU A 49 5.28 10.47 0.90
C LEU A 49 6.19 10.29 -0.31
N ARG A 50 7.45 9.89 -0.10
CA ARG A 50 8.37 9.57 -1.20
C ARG A 50 7.90 8.36 -2.01
N ALA A 51 7.41 7.31 -1.34
CA ALA A 51 6.86 6.13 -2.02
C ALA A 51 5.63 6.49 -2.86
N LEU A 52 4.68 7.25 -2.30
CA LEU A 52 3.49 7.72 -3.03
C LEU A 52 3.85 8.64 -4.20
N ALA A 53 4.89 9.47 -4.06
CA ALA A 53 5.41 10.28 -5.16
C ALA A 53 5.99 9.40 -6.29
N ALA A 54 6.73 8.34 -5.98
CA ALA A 54 7.23 7.41 -6.99
C ALA A 54 6.11 6.65 -7.73
N LEU A 55 4.96 6.44 -7.08
CA LEU A 55 3.74 5.91 -7.70
C LEU A 55 2.99 6.96 -8.55
N GLY A 56 3.47 8.21 -8.61
CA GLY A 56 2.83 9.31 -9.34
C GLY A 56 1.69 10.00 -8.57
N LEU A 57 1.50 9.68 -7.29
CA LEU A 57 0.39 10.19 -6.48
C LEU A 57 0.78 11.39 -5.60
N GLY A 58 2.06 11.76 -5.54
CA GLY A 58 2.57 12.77 -4.61
C GLY A 58 1.83 14.11 -4.66
N GLY A 59 1.49 14.62 -5.85
CA GLY A 59 0.73 15.86 -6.01
C GLY A 59 -0.71 15.74 -5.49
N ARG A 60 -1.39 14.64 -5.84
CA ARG A 60 -2.78 14.39 -5.42
C ARG A 60 -2.90 14.21 -3.91
N VAL A 61 -1.96 13.49 -3.31
CA VAL A 61 -1.89 13.29 -1.85
C VAL A 61 -1.70 14.63 -1.15
N ARG A 62 -0.78 15.48 -1.62
CA ARG A 62 -0.56 16.82 -1.04
C ARG A 62 -1.77 17.73 -1.13
N ALA A 63 -2.59 17.60 -2.17
CA ALA A 63 -3.80 18.40 -2.34
C ALA A 63 -4.93 18.02 -1.37
N HIS A 64 -4.94 16.79 -0.87
CA HIS A 64 -5.98 16.28 0.06
C HIS A 64 -5.49 16.18 1.51
N ALA A 65 -4.21 16.47 1.75
CA ALA A 65 -3.63 16.36 3.07
C ALA A 65 -3.40 17.73 3.71
N VAL A 66 -3.53 17.78 5.02
CA VAL A 66 -3.11 18.92 5.83
C VAL A 66 -1.70 18.69 6.34
N ALA A 67 -0.95 19.77 6.56
CA ALA A 67 0.33 19.66 7.22
C ALA A 67 0.13 19.05 8.61
N ASP A 68 0.71 17.87 8.82
CA ASP A 68 0.75 17.23 10.12
C ASP A 68 2.03 17.68 10.80
N ALA A 69 1.91 18.43 11.88
CA ALA A 69 3.06 18.83 12.65
C ALA A 69 3.33 17.73 13.69
N PRO A 70 4.50 17.07 13.68
CA PRO A 70 4.82 16.14 14.75
C PRO A 70 4.87 16.89 16.08
N VAL A 71 3.89 16.70 16.96
CA VAL A 71 3.95 17.25 18.32
C VAL A 71 3.83 16.14 19.34
N GLY A 72 4.69 16.21 20.35
CA GLY A 72 5.05 15.04 21.16
C GLY A 72 3.98 14.63 22.17
N VAL A 73 4.40 13.81 23.13
CA VAL A 73 3.49 13.20 24.09
C VAL A 73 3.23 14.15 25.25
N ARG A 74 1.96 14.32 25.61
CA ARG A 74 1.53 14.99 26.83
C ARG A 74 1.03 13.99 27.86
N ARG A 75 1.19 14.34 29.12
CA ARG A 75 0.51 13.67 30.24
C ARG A 75 -0.97 14.03 30.24
N ALA A 76 -1.77 13.27 31.00
CA ALA A 76 -3.20 13.53 31.16
C ALA A 76 -3.50 14.92 31.78
N ASP A 77 -2.56 15.46 32.58
CA ASP A 77 -2.64 16.82 33.13
C ASP A 77 -2.26 17.92 32.12
N GLY A 78 -1.97 17.56 30.86
CA GLY A 78 -1.61 18.48 29.79
C GLY A 78 -0.13 18.89 29.76
N THR A 79 0.68 18.48 30.73
CA THR A 79 2.12 18.78 30.74
C THR A 79 2.87 17.96 29.70
N TRP A 80 3.97 18.50 29.18
CA TRP A 80 4.78 17.81 28.19
C TRP A 80 5.59 16.67 28.83
N LEU A 81 5.45 15.48 28.26
CA LEU A 81 6.37 14.36 28.50
C LEU A 81 7.48 14.37 27.44
N ILE A 82 7.11 14.56 26.18
CA ILE A 82 8.03 14.68 25.04
C ILE A 82 7.59 15.89 24.22
N ARG A 83 8.53 16.78 23.90
CA ARG A 83 8.29 17.89 22.98
C ARG A 83 9.32 17.84 21.86
N ASN A 84 8.84 17.59 20.65
CA ASN A 84 9.69 17.52 19.47
C ASN A 84 9.96 18.91 18.89
N ASP A 85 11.18 19.11 18.39
CA ASP A 85 11.53 20.27 17.54
C ASP A 85 11.04 19.99 16.11
N VAL A 86 9.84 20.48 15.82
CA VAL A 86 9.13 20.25 14.57
C VAL A 86 9.92 20.75 13.37
N ASP A 87 10.48 21.96 13.47
CA ASP A 87 11.20 22.58 12.36
C ASP A 87 12.48 21.82 12.04
N ARG A 88 13.20 21.33 13.08
CA ARG A 88 14.37 20.48 12.88
C ARG A 88 14.00 19.16 12.22
N LEU A 89 12.89 18.53 12.61
CA LEU A 89 12.44 17.27 12.01
C LEU A 89 12.05 17.47 10.55
N ILE A 90 11.30 18.52 10.23
CA ILE A 90 10.89 18.84 8.85
C ILE A 90 12.12 19.12 7.98
N ARG A 91 13.08 19.93 8.45
CA ARG A 91 14.33 20.19 7.71
C ARG A 91 15.13 18.91 7.44
N ARG A 92 15.15 17.96 8.37
CA ARG A 92 15.96 16.74 8.26
C ARG A 92 15.30 15.66 7.40
N HIS A 93 13.99 15.48 7.51
CA HIS A 93 13.30 14.32 6.94
C HIS A 93 12.25 14.67 5.88
N GLY A 94 11.82 15.91 5.81
CA GLY A 94 10.65 16.36 5.04
C GLY A 94 9.39 16.47 5.91
N PRO A 95 8.27 16.94 5.34
CA PRO A 95 7.03 17.15 6.09
C PRO A 95 6.33 15.83 6.41
N TRP A 96 5.57 15.82 7.49
CA TRP A 96 4.50 14.86 7.74
C TRP A 96 3.20 15.46 7.22
N LEU A 97 2.31 14.61 6.74
CA LEU A 97 1.01 15.01 6.24
C LEU A 97 -0.07 14.17 6.88
N ALA A 98 -1.21 14.77 7.21
CA ALA A 98 -2.37 14.06 7.72
C ALA A 98 -3.47 14.08 6.68
N LEU A 99 -4.09 12.93 6.44
CA LEU A 99 -5.26 12.79 5.56
C LEU A 99 -6.17 11.68 6.07
N HIS A 100 -7.43 11.69 5.65
CA HIS A 100 -8.32 10.57 5.98
C HIS A 100 -7.90 9.32 5.21
N ARG A 101 -7.96 8.17 5.90
CA ARG A 101 -7.68 6.86 5.30
C ARG A 101 -8.53 6.58 4.07
N ALA A 102 -9.80 6.99 4.11
CA ALA A 102 -10.73 6.88 2.98
C ALA A 102 -10.24 7.68 1.76
N ASP A 103 -9.71 8.89 1.96
CA ASP A 103 -9.18 9.71 0.86
C ASP A 103 -7.95 9.07 0.23
N LEU A 104 -7.02 8.56 1.04
CA LEU A 104 -5.84 7.86 0.53
C LEU A 104 -6.24 6.65 -0.32
N LEU A 105 -7.19 5.84 0.16
CA LEU A 105 -7.70 4.70 -0.59
C LEU A 105 -8.39 5.11 -1.88
N ALA A 106 -9.21 6.16 -1.86
CA ALA A 106 -9.86 6.68 -3.06
C ALA A 106 -8.82 7.14 -4.10
N LEU A 107 -7.74 7.82 -3.67
CA LEU A 107 -6.65 8.23 -4.55
C LEU A 107 -5.94 7.04 -5.19
N LEU A 108 -5.68 5.97 -4.41
CA LEU A 108 -5.07 4.73 -4.89
C LEU A 108 -5.99 3.98 -5.86
N HIS A 109 -7.26 3.82 -5.50
CA HIS A 109 -8.29 3.20 -6.34
C HIS A 109 -8.41 3.90 -7.70
N GLN A 110 -8.46 5.23 -7.70
CA GLN A 110 -8.53 6.02 -8.93
C GLN A 110 -7.25 6.00 -9.79
N ALA A 111 -6.14 5.47 -9.25
CA ALA A 111 -4.90 5.30 -10.01
C ALA A 111 -4.84 3.98 -10.78
N LEU A 112 -5.85 3.13 -10.66
CA LEU A 112 -5.97 1.87 -11.39
C LEU A 112 -7.18 1.89 -12.33
N PRO A 113 -7.12 1.14 -13.44
CA PRO A 113 -8.29 0.87 -14.27
C PRO A 113 -9.42 0.22 -13.46
N PRO A 114 -10.70 0.62 -13.62
CA PRO A 114 -11.81 0.03 -12.87
C PRO A 114 -11.95 -1.49 -13.03
N ASP A 115 -11.61 -2.02 -14.20
CA ASP A 115 -11.64 -3.44 -14.54
C ASP A 115 -10.52 -4.26 -13.86
N ALA A 116 -9.49 -3.59 -13.33
CA ALA A 116 -8.47 -4.23 -12.51
C ALA A 116 -8.98 -4.59 -11.10
N LEU A 117 -10.10 -4.02 -10.65
CA LEU A 117 -10.56 -4.11 -9.27
C LEU A 117 -11.77 -5.06 -9.15
N ARG A 118 -11.67 -6.04 -8.25
CA ARG A 118 -12.68 -7.09 -8.05
C ARG A 118 -13.06 -7.15 -6.57
N PRO A 119 -14.03 -6.34 -6.13
CA PRO A 119 -14.55 -6.42 -4.78
C PRO A 119 -15.48 -7.64 -4.62
N GLY A 120 -15.69 -8.09 -3.39
CA GLY A 120 -16.49 -9.29 -3.07
C GLY A 120 -15.84 -10.61 -3.46
N VAL A 121 -14.55 -10.60 -3.81
CA VAL A 121 -13.80 -11.79 -4.23
C VAL A 121 -12.76 -12.17 -3.17
N GLN A 122 -13.03 -13.24 -2.44
CA GLN A 122 -12.10 -13.76 -1.44
C GLN A 122 -11.22 -14.85 -2.06
N ALA A 123 -9.91 -14.70 -1.96
CA ALA A 123 -8.98 -15.79 -2.31
C ALA A 123 -8.86 -16.78 -1.15
N HIS A 124 -8.85 -18.07 -1.47
CA HIS A 124 -8.78 -19.15 -0.50
C HIS A 124 -7.41 -19.84 -0.52
N GLN A 125 -6.84 -20.04 -1.71
CA GLN A 125 -5.62 -20.82 -1.86
C GLN A 125 -4.75 -20.28 -3.00
N VAL A 126 -3.44 -20.22 -2.78
CA VAL A 126 -2.44 -19.96 -3.82
C VAL A 126 -1.52 -21.16 -3.96
N ARG A 127 -1.35 -21.63 -5.20
CA ARG A 127 -0.49 -22.76 -5.56
C ARG A 127 0.87 -22.28 -6.10
N PRO A 128 1.92 -23.13 -6.02
CA PRO A 128 3.26 -22.86 -6.55
C PRO A 128 3.31 -22.40 -8.01
N ASP A 129 2.40 -22.90 -8.82
CA ASP A 129 2.30 -22.65 -10.27
C ASP A 129 1.58 -21.33 -10.60
N GLY A 130 1.27 -20.51 -9.59
CA GLY A 130 0.55 -19.24 -9.77
C GLY A 130 -0.96 -19.40 -9.86
N THR A 131 -1.50 -20.61 -9.69
CA THR A 131 -2.95 -20.84 -9.66
C THR A 131 -3.54 -20.36 -8.33
N VAL A 132 -4.61 -19.56 -8.41
CA VAL A 132 -5.33 -19.03 -7.25
C VAL A 132 -6.79 -19.44 -7.29
N THR A 133 -7.26 -20.07 -6.23
CA THR A 133 -8.67 -20.40 -6.01
C THR A 133 -9.30 -19.30 -5.17
N HIS A 134 -10.46 -18.80 -5.60
CA HIS A 134 -11.23 -17.75 -4.95
C HIS A 134 -12.74 -18.00 -5.08
N THR A 135 -13.57 -17.16 -4.47
CA THR A 135 -15.03 -17.31 -4.47
C THR A 135 -15.64 -17.40 -5.86
N ASP A 136 -15.12 -16.64 -6.84
CA ASP A 136 -15.58 -16.65 -8.23
C ASP A 136 -15.00 -17.79 -9.11
N GLY A 137 -14.26 -18.74 -8.52
CA GLY A 137 -13.62 -19.84 -9.24
C GLY A 137 -12.09 -19.79 -9.16
N THR A 138 -11.42 -20.06 -10.28
CA THR A 138 -9.95 -20.22 -10.32
C THR A 138 -9.34 -19.38 -11.42
N CYS A 139 -8.19 -18.76 -11.14
CA CYS A 139 -7.38 -18.06 -12.15
C CYS A 139 -5.89 -18.38 -11.99
N ALA A 140 -5.09 -18.00 -12.98
CA ALA A 140 -3.63 -18.13 -12.95
C ALA A 140 -2.97 -16.76 -13.16
N ALA A 141 -1.81 -16.55 -12.54
CA ALA A 141 -1.00 -15.35 -12.70
C ALA A 141 0.49 -15.69 -12.69
N ASP A 142 1.30 -14.86 -13.37
CA ASP A 142 2.76 -15.00 -13.37
C ASP A 142 3.36 -14.60 -12.02
N VAL A 143 2.68 -13.71 -11.28
CA VAL A 143 3.03 -13.33 -9.91
C VAL A 143 1.77 -13.13 -9.08
N VAL A 144 1.81 -13.61 -7.84
CA VAL A 144 0.76 -13.37 -6.83
C VAL A 144 1.38 -12.61 -5.66
N VAL A 145 0.76 -11.50 -5.28
CA VAL A 145 1.10 -10.73 -4.09
C VAL A 145 -0.12 -10.76 -3.18
N GLY A 146 0.04 -11.06 -1.89
CA GLY A 146 -1.10 -11.11 -0.99
C GLY A 146 -0.71 -10.90 0.46
N GLU A 147 -1.72 -10.63 1.29
CA GLU A 147 -1.62 -10.55 2.75
C GLU A 147 -1.95 -11.90 3.42
N ASP A 148 -1.78 -12.00 4.73
CA ASP A 148 -1.60 -13.26 5.48
C ASP A 148 -2.84 -14.18 5.55
N ASP A 149 -4.02 -13.71 5.15
CA ASP A 149 -5.29 -14.41 5.34
C ASP A 149 -5.56 -15.54 4.32
N VAL A 150 -4.61 -15.82 3.41
CA VAL A 150 -4.74 -16.82 2.34
C VAL A 150 -3.91 -18.07 2.63
N GLN A 151 -4.42 -19.24 2.28
CA GLN A 151 -3.65 -20.48 2.38
C GLN A 151 -2.59 -20.55 1.27
N TRP A 152 -1.34 -20.32 1.66
CA TRP A 152 -0.19 -20.53 0.79
C TRP A 152 0.21 -22.00 0.84
N ALA A 153 0.21 -22.66 -0.31
CA ALA A 153 0.79 -24.00 -0.43
C ALA A 153 2.24 -23.99 0.09
N PRO A 154 2.73 -25.11 0.67
CA PRO A 154 4.09 -25.19 1.19
C PRO A 154 5.10 -24.73 0.13
N ARG A 155 5.94 -23.78 0.56
CA ARG A 155 6.84 -22.98 -0.28
C ARG A 155 7.52 -23.81 -1.37
N SER A 156 7.23 -23.52 -2.63
CA SER A 156 8.21 -23.68 -3.71
C SER A 156 8.98 -22.35 -3.84
N GLU A 157 10.25 -22.43 -4.23
CA GLU A 157 11.16 -21.28 -4.30
C GLU A 157 10.74 -20.21 -5.35
N ASP A 158 9.70 -20.48 -6.14
CA ASP A 158 9.26 -19.66 -7.27
C ASP A 158 8.14 -18.67 -6.95
N VAL A 159 7.40 -18.86 -5.85
CA VAL A 159 6.39 -17.87 -5.42
C VAL A 159 7.09 -16.76 -4.65
N ARG A 160 7.44 -15.68 -5.37
CA ARG A 160 8.05 -14.50 -4.77
C ARG A 160 7.00 -13.72 -3.97
N LEU A 161 6.76 -14.15 -2.74
CA LEU A 161 6.06 -13.36 -1.73
C LEU A 161 6.86 -12.08 -1.47
N PHE A 162 6.47 -10.99 -2.11
CA PHE A 162 7.13 -9.71 -1.91
C PHE A 162 6.44 -8.95 -0.78
N CYS A 163 7.16 -8.79 0.34
CA CYS A 163 6.83 -7.79 1.34
C CYS A 163 6.87 -6.40 0.68
N LEU A 164 5.76 -5.68 0.79
CA LEU A 164 5.38 -4.51 0.00
C LEU A 164 6.41 -3.37 -0.01
N GLU A 165 7.12 -3.16 1.11
CA GLU A 165 8.18 -2.15 1.20
C GLU A 165 9.34 -2.41 0.23
N ARG A 166 9.73 -3.68 0.01
CA ARG A 166 10.87 -4.03 -0.84
C ARG A 166 10.54 -3.98 -2.32
N LEU A 167 9.30 -4.32 -2.70
CA LEU A 167 8.85 -4.30 -4.10
C LEU A 167 8.70 -2.87 -4.61
N VAL A 168 8.00 -2.01 -3.86
CA VAL A 168 7.77 -0.61 -4.25
C VAL A 168 9.10 0.12 -4.33
N THR A 169 10.02 -0.10 -3.39
CA THR A 169 11.34 0.54 -3.40
C THR A 169 12.19 0.08 -4.61
N ARG A 170 12.21 -1.22 -4.93
CA ARG A 170 12.95 -1.75 -6.08
C ARG A 170 12.36 -1.31 -7.43
N LEU A 171 11.04 -1.33 -7.57
CA LEU A 171 10.35 -0.91 -8.80
C LEU A 171 10.37 0.63 -8.98
N ALA A 172 10.42 1.40 -7.90
CA ALA A 172 10.57 2.85 -7.94
C ALA A 172 12.01 3.33 -8.23
N GLY A 173 12.98 2.42 -8.42
CA GLY A 173 14.40 2.78 -8.57
C GLY A 173 15.04 3.31 -7.29
N GLY A 174 14.40 3.13 -6.13
CA GLY A 174 14.92 3.54 -4.83
C GLY A 174 15.86 2.50 -4.24
N ARG A 175 16.97 2.96 -3.64
CA ARG A 175 17.83 2.11 -2.80
C ARG A 175 17.07 1.79 -1.49
N PRO A 176 17.06 0.54 -1.01
CA PRO A 176 16.37 0.20 0.24
C PRO A 176 16.95 1.03 1.41
N PRO A 177 16.11 1.49 2.36
CA PRO A 177 16.60 2.18 3.54
C PRO A 177 17.47 1.21 4.36
N GLY A 178 18.76 1.55 4.52
CA GLY A 178 19.72 0.76 5.31
C GLY A 178 20.82 0.05 4.52
N ALA A 179 20.87 0.16 3.19
CA ALA A 179 22.07 -0.23 2.44
C ALA A 179 23.09 0.92 2.49
N VAL A 180 24.00 0.85 3.47
CA VAL A 180 25.31 1.53 3.40
C VAL A 180 26.05 0.96 2.20
#